data_AF-A0A2S4LLU7-F1
#
_entry.id   AF-A0A2S4LLU7-F1
#
_cell.length_a   1.000
_cell.length_b   1.000
_cell.length_c   1.000
_cell.angle_alpha   90.00
_cell.angle_beta   90.00
_cell.angle_gamma   90.00
#
_symmetry.space_group_name_H-M   'P 1'
#
loop_
_entity.id
_entity.type
_entity.pdbx_description
1 polymer ?
#
loop_
_entity_poly.entity_id
_entity_poly.type
_entity_poly.pdbx_seq_one_letter_code
_entity_poly.pdbx_strand_id
1 'polypeptide(L)'
;MARPTPSLARLISEGLRHGGDLVGQELELMRRETDGNIRAILGLVARFGTALTLVVAALVMLFVALVKGIAALIGSEILAALIVGAPFAGIALVLMVLGLRRMDRSNLLPRRFERQVEKDAALVTGRVAD
;
A
#
# COMPACT_ATOMS: atom_id res chain seq x y z
N MET A 1 41.16 -37.92 21.79
CA MET A 1 40.90 -37.56 20.38
C MET A 1 40.29 -36.16 20.35
N ALA A 2 41.10 -35.13 20.12
CA ALA A 2 40.63 -33.74 20.09
C ALA A 2 39.85 -33.52 18.79
N ARG A 3 38.55 -33.19 18.89
CA ARG A 3 37.74 -32.81 17.72
C ARG A 3 38.27 -31.47 17.21
N PRO A 4 38.64 -31.33 15.92
CA PRO A 4 39.04 -30.03 15.38
C PRO A 4 37.84 -29.09 15.48
N THR A 5 37.94 -28.10 16.38
CA THR A 5 36.97 -27.02 16.50
C THR A 5 36.91 -26.30 15.15
N PRO A 6 35.75 -26.22 14.49
CA PRO A 6 35.65 -25.49 13.24
C PRO A 6 36.14 -24.06 13.47
N SER A 7 37.07 -23.60 12.62
CA SER A 7 37.62 -22.26 12.73
C SER A 7 36.48 -21.23 12.67
N LEU A 8 36.56 -20.16 13.45
CA LEU A 8 35.59 -19.06 13.44
C LEU A 8 35.27 -18.56 12.02
N ALA A 9 36.28 -18.56 11.14
CA ALA A 9 36.14 -18.25 9.72
C ALA A 9 35.12 -19.16 8.99
N ARG A 10 35.08 -20.46 9.33
CA ARG A 10 34.14 -21.42 8.74
C ARG A 10 32.71 -21.13 9.18
N LEU A 11 32.47 -20.85 10.46
CA LEU A 11 31.14 -20.51 11.00
C LEU A 11 30.61 -19.21 10.40
N ILE A 12 31.47 -18.20 10.24
CA ILE A 12 31.11 -16.93 9.58
C ILE A 12 30.75 -17.19 8.11
N SER A 13 31.54 -17.99 7.39
CA SER A 13 31.25 -18.33 5.99
C SER A 13 29.92 -19.08 5.83
N GLU A 14 29.60 -19.96 6.78
CA GLU A 14 28.40 -20.78 6.76
C GLU A 14 27.15 -19.96 7.10
N GLY A 15 27.26 -19.03 8.05
CA GLY A 15 26.21 -18.06 8.38
C GLY A 15 25.92 -17.07 7.24
N LEU A 16 26.96 -16.58 6.56
CA LEU A 16 26.80 -15.72 5.38
C LEU A 16 26.12 -16.45 4.22
N ARG A 17 26.45 -17.72 4.00
CA ARG A 17 25.83 -18.54 2.96
C ARG A 17 24.36 -18.81 3.28
N HIS A 18 24.06 -19.17 4.53
CA HIS A 18 22.69 -19.43 4.98
C HIS A 18 21.82 -18.15 4.95
N GLY A 19 22.39 -17.00 5.33
CA GLY A 19 21.72 -15.70 5.20
C GLY A 19 21.44 -15.32 3.75
N GLY A 20 22.39 -15.59 2.83
CA GLY A 20 22.21 -15.41 1.40
C GLY A 20 21.09 -16.28 0.81
N ASP A 21 21.04 -17.55 1.22
CA ASP A 21 19.99 -18.50 0.80
C ASP A 21 18.60 -18.04 1.28
N LEU A 22 18.48 -17.57 2.52
CA LEU A 22 17.24 -17.03 3.09
C LEU A 22 16.77 -15.76 2.37
N VAL A 23 17.67 -14.83 2.08
CA VAL A 23 17.36 -13.60 1.33
C VAL A 23 16.92 -13.94 -0.10
N GLY A 24 17.59 -14.89 -0.75
CA GLY A 24 17.20 -15.37 -2.07
C GLY A 24 15.79 -15.93 -2.10
N GLN A 25 15.44 -16.75 -1.10
CA GLN A 25 14.10 -17.34 -0.96
C GLN A 25 13.01 -16.29 -0.72
N GLU A 26 13.28 -15.28 0.11
CA GLU A 26 12.34 -14.20 0.38
C GLU A 26 12.12 -13.31 -0.85
N LEU A 27 13.17 -13.05 -1.63
CA LEU A 27 13.05 -12.35 -2.91
C LEU A 27 12.23 -13.15 -3.94
N GLU A 28 12.36 -14.47 -3.95
CA GLU A 28 11.56 -15.34 -4.82
C GLU A 28 10.09 -15.35 -4.43
N LEU A 29 9.79 -15.40 -3.13
CA LEU A 29 8.44 -15.25 -2.56
C LEU A 29 7.84 -13.88 -2.90
N MET A 30 8.57 -12.79 -2.63
CA MET A 30 8.14 -11.43 -2.98
C MET A 30 7.82 -11.29 -4.47
N ARG A 31 8.67 -11.85 -5.36
CA ARG A 31 8.43 -11.83 -6.81
C ARG A 31 7.14 -12.57 -7.17
N ARG A 32 6.93 -13.78 -6.62
CA ARG A 32 5.71 -14.55 -6.86
C ARG A 32 4.45 -13.82 -6.38
N GLU A 33 4.49 -13.20 -5.20
CA GLU A 33 3.38 -12.44 -4.66
C GLU A 33 3.08 -11.20 -5.52
N THR A 34 4.13 -10.47 -5.92
CA THR A 34 4.01 -9.29 -6.79
C THR A 34 3.39 -9.66 -8.14
N ASP A 35 3.88 -10.74 -8.77
CA ASP A 35 3.34 -11.26 -10.02
C ASP A 35 1.88 -11.73 -9.89
N GLY A 36 1.54 -12.40 -8.79
CA GLY A 36 0.18 -12.85 -8.50
C GLY A 36 -0.78 -11.67 -8.34
N ASN A 37 -0.36 -10.66 -7.57
CA ASN A 37 -1.15 -9.45 -7.33
C ASN A 37 -1.35 -8.64 -8.62
N ILE A 38 -0.30 -8.46 -9.44
CA ILE A 38 -0.41 -7.79 -10.74
C ILE A 38 -1.39 -8.52 -11.65
N ARG A 39 -1.30 -9.86 -11.76
CA ARG A 39 -2.23 -10.65 -12.57
C ARG A 39 -3.66 -10.56 -12.06
N ALA A 40 -3.86 -10.52 -10.75
CA ALA A 40 -5.19 -10.34 -10.15
C ALA A 40 -5.78 -8.97 -10.50
N ILE A 41 -4.99 -7.90 -10.40
CA ILE A 41 -5.40 -6.54 -10.79
C ILE A 41 -5.73 -6.49 -12.29
N LEU A 42 -4.87 -7.04 -13.15
CA LEU A 42 -5.12 -7.10 -14.59
C LEU A 42 -6.38 -7.90 -14.92
N GLY A 43 -6.63 -9.02 -14.22
CA GLY A 43 -7.86 -9.80 -14.36
C GLY A 43 -9.10 -9.03 -13.96
N LEU A 44 -9.02 -8.19 -12.92
CA LEU A 44 -10.10 -7.31 -12.51
C LEU A 44 -10.36 -6.22 -13.56
N VAL A 45 -9.31 -5.57 -14.06
CA VAL A 45 -9.41 -4.55 -15.13
C VAL A 45 -9.94 -5.17 -16.42
N ALA A 46 -9.54 -6.38 -16.80
CA ALA A 46 -10.06 -7.05 -17.99
C ALA A 46 -11.56 -7.36 -17.89
N ARG A 47 -12.04 -7.77 -16.70
CA ARG A 47 -13.44 -8.13 -16.48
C ARG A 47 -14.35 -6.91 -16.27
N PHE A 48 -13.85 -5.90 -15.57
CA PHE A 48 -14.68 -4.76 -15.13
C PHE A 48 -14.27 -3.43 -15.74
N GLY A 49 -13.16 -3.35 -16.48
CA GLY A 49 -12.65 -2.09 -17.03
C GLY A 49 -13.65 -1.37 -17.92
N THR A 50 -14.27 -2.10 -18.86
CA THR A 50 -15.33 -1.54 -19.72
C THR A 50 -16.55 -1.12 -18.92
N ALA A 51 -17.03 -1.97 -18.01
CA ALA A 51 -18.20 -1.67 -17.17
C ALA A 51 -17.96 -0.44 -16.28
N LEU A 52 -16.79 -0.36 -15.63
CA LEU A 52 -16.38 0.76 -14.80
C LEU A 52 -16.29 2.05 -15.64
N THR A 53 -15.70 1.98 -16.83
CA THR A 53 -15.60 3.14 -17.72
C THR A 53 -16.98 3.65 -18.15
N LEU A 54 -17.89 2.74 -18.49
CA LEU A 54 -19.28 3.09 -18.84
C LEU A 54 -20.04 3.67 -17.65
N VAL A 55 -19.86 3.13 -16.44
CA VAL A 55 -20.48 3.68 -15.23
C VAL A 55 -19.96 5.08 -14.97
N VAL A 56 -18.65 5.32 -15.06
CA VAL A 56 -18.07 6.65 -14.88
C VAL A 56 -18.60 7.63 -15.93
N ALA A 57 -18.64 7.23 -17.21
CA ALA A 57 -19.18 8.05 -18.28
C ALA A 57 -20.67 8.39 -18.07
N ALA A 58 -21.47 7.39 -17.68
CA ALA A 58 -22.90 7.57 -17.38
C ALA A 58 -23.12 8.50 -16.19
N LEU A 59 -22.31 8.38 -15.13
CA LEU A 59 -22.38 9.28 -13.98
C LEU A 59 -22.02 10.72 -14.35
N VAL A 60 -20.96 10.92 -15.14
CA VAL A 60 -20.62 12.28 -15.64
C VAL A 60 -21.78 12.85 -16.45
N MET A 61 -22.36 12.06 -17.35
CA MET A 61 -23.50 12.50 -18.15
C MET A 61 -24.73 12.80 -17.28
N LEU A 62 -24.96 12.04 -16.21
CA LEU A 62 -26.03 12.29 -15.25
C LEU A 62 -25.84 13.63 -14.51
N PHE A 63 -24.60 13.97 -14.12
CA PHE A 63 -24.30 15.27 -13.51
C PHE A 63 -24.58 16.41 -14.50
N VAL A 64 -24.14 16.27 -15.76
CA VAL A 64 -24.44 17.24 -16.81
C VAL A 64 -25.95 17.42 -16.97
N ALA A 65 -26.70 16.32 -17.05
CA ALA A 65 -28.16 16.36 -17.16
C ALA A 65 -28.81 17.06 -15.95
N LEU A 66 -28.34 16.79 -14.73
CA LEU A 66 -28.86 17.41 -13.51
C LEU A 66 -28.59 18.93 -13.48
N VAL A 67 -27.36 19.34 -13.84
CA VAL A 67 -26.99 20.76 -13.96
C VAL A 67 -27.87 21.44 -15.00
N LYS A 68 -28.02 20.87 -16.20
CA LYS A 68 -28.86 21.45 -17.25
C LYS A 68 -30.34 21.51 -16.84
N GLY A 69 -30.85 20.47 -16.17
CA GLY A 69 -32.22 20.44 -15.66
C GLY A 69 -32.50 21.54 -14.65
N ILE A 70 -31.61 21.73 -13.67
CA ILE A 70 -31.74 22.81 -12.68
C ILE A 70 -31.52 24.18 -13.33
N ALA A 71 -30.57 24.29 -14.26
CA ALA A 71 -30.31 25.53 -15.00
C ALA A 71 -31.54 25.98 -15.79
N ALA A 72 -32.30 25.04 -16.37
CA ALA A 72 -33.54 25.36 -17.08
C ALA A 72 -34.64 25.92 -16.15
N LEU A 73 -34.64 25.54 -14.87
CA LEU A 73 -35.60 26.04 -13.88
C LEU A 73 -35.20 27.40 -13.29
N ILE A 74 -33.91 27.62 -13.06
CA ILE A 74 -33.38 28.80 -12.34
C ILE A 74 -32.86 29.88 -13.32
N GLY A 75 -32.66 29.54 -14.59
CA GLY A 75 -32.12 30.44 -15.62
C GLY A 75 -30.62 30.70 -15.50
N SER A 76 -29.90 29.95 -14.65
CA SER A 76 -28.46 30.11 -14.45
C SER A 76 -27.75 28.77 -14.34
N GLU A 77 -26.88 28.50 -15.30
CA GLU A 77 -26.07 27.28 -15.33
C GLU A 77 -24.99 27.27 -14.25
N ILE A 78 -24.43 28.43 -13.90
CA ILE A 78 -23.41 28.55 -12.85
C ILE A 78 -24.02 28.19 -11.48
N LEU A 79 -25.19 28.75 -11.17
CA LEU A 79 -25.87 28.46 -9.90
C LEU A 79 -26.29 26.98 -9.83
N ALA A 80 -26.79 26.42 -10.93
CA ALA A 80 -27.11 25.00 -11.01
C ALA A 80 -25.88 24.11 -10.79
N ALA A 81 -24.75 24.44 -11.42
CA ALA A 81 -23.50 23.71 -11.27
C ALA A 81 -22.97 23.77 -9.82
N LEU A 82 -23.10 24.91 -9.14
CA LEU A 82 -22.73 25.04 -7.73
C LEU A 82 -23.64 24.21 -6.82
N ILE A 83 -24.96 24.26 -7.03
CA ILE A 83 -25.93 23.50 -6.23
C ILE A 83 -25.70 22.00 -6.38
N VAL A 84 -25.44 21.53 -7.60
CA VAL A 84 -25.17 20.11 -7.85
C VAL A 84 -23.78 19.74 -7.37
N GLY A 85 -22.74 20.46 -7.79
CA GLY A 85 -21.35 20.07 -7.59
C GLY A 85 -20.84 20.25 -6.16
N ALA A 86 -21.29 21.28 -5.43
CA ALA A 86 -20.75 21.59 -4.11
C ALA A 86 -20.96 20.46 -3.07
N PRO A 87 -22.13 19.81 -2.97
CA PRO A 87 -22.30 18.65 -2.09
C PRO A 87 -21.33 17.51 -2.39
N PHE A 88 -21.14 17.16 -3.67
CA PHE A 88 -20.21 16.08 -4.04
C PHE A 88 -18.75 16.47 -3.77
N ALA A 89 -18.36 17.72 -4.07
CA ALA A 89 -17.04 18.24 -3.74
C ALA A 89 -16.78 18.21 -2.22
N GLY A 90 -17.78 18.59 -1.42
CA GLY A 90 -17.72 18.53 0.03
C GLY A 90 -17.51 17.11 0.55
N ILE A 91 -18.32 16.15 0.07
CA ILE A 91 -18.17 14.73 0.44
C ILE A 91 -16.80 14.20 0.01
N ALA A 92 -16.36 14.50 -1.22
CA ALA A 92 -15.06 14.07 -1.72
C ALA A 92 -13.91 14.61 -0.86
N LEU A 93 -13.96 15.88 -0.46
CA LEU A 93 -12.97 16.49 0.41
C LEU A 93 -12.96 15.83 1.80
N VAL A 94 -14.13 15.57 2.39
CA VAL A 94 -14.23 14.88 3.68
C VAL A 94 -13.62 13.48 3.60
N LEU A 95 -13.98 12.70 2.57
CA LEU A 95 -13.43 11.36 2.36
C LEU A 95 -11.91 11.40 2.15
N MET A 96 -11.41 12.38 1.40
CA MET A 96 -9.98 12.57 1.17
C MET A 96 -9.25 12.86 2.48
N VAL A 97 -9.74 13.80 3.29
CA VAL A 97 -9.14 14.14 4.59
C VAL A 97 -9.18 12.95 5.55
N LEU A 98 -10.30 12.22 5.60
CA LEU A 98 -10.42 11.00 6.42
C LEU A 98 -9.46 9.90 5.95
N GLY A 99 -9.31 9.72 4.64
CA GLY A 99 -8.37 8.78 4.04
C GLY A 99 -6.92 9.11 4.39
N LEU A 100 -6.51 10.36 4.21
CA LEU A 100 -5.17 10.86 4.57
C LEU A 100 -4.89 10.67 6.07
N ARG A 101 -5.85 11.02 6.94
CA ARG A 101 -5.72 10.82 8.40
C ARG A 101 -5.60 9.34 8.78
N ARG A 102 -6.19 8.44 8.01
CA ARG A 102 -6.11 6.99 8.27
C ARG A 102 -4.75 6.44 7.86
N MET A 103 -4.21 6.88 6.73
CA MET A 103 -2.87 6.51 6.26
C MET A 103 -1.77 6.96 7.22
N ASP A 104 -1.88 8.18 7.75
CA ASP A 104 -0.93 8.78 8.70
C ASP A 104 -0.84 7.98 10.02
N ARG A 105 -1.92 7.30 10.43
CA ARG A 105 -1.93 6.46 11.63
C ARG A 105 -1.45 5.04 11.40
N SER A 106 -1.49 4.54 10.16
CA SER A 106 -1.27 3.12 9.90
C SER A 106 0.07 2.77 9.29
N ASN A 107 0.89 3.67 8.71
CA ASN A 107 1.97 3.15 7.87
C ASN A 107 3.19 4.04 7.45
N LEU A 108 3.98 4.64 8.33
CA LEU A 108 5.33 5.11 7.89
C LEU A 108 6.51 4.74 8.79
N LEU A 109 6.30 4.25 10.01
CA LEU A 109 7.39 3.76 10.86
C LEU A 109 7.03 2.39 11.40
N PRO A 110 7.77 1.33 11.04
CA PRO A 110 7.53 0.01 11.58
C PRO A 110 8.00 -0.03 13.06
N ARG A 111 7.08 0.17 14.00
CA ARG A 111 7.32 0.11 15.47
C ARG A 111 7.80 -1.23 16.01
N ARG A 112 7.97 -2.23 15.13
CA ARG A 112 8.47 -3.57 15.45
C ARG A 112 9.96 -3.71 15.19
N PHE A 113 10.52 -3.00 14.20
CA PHE A 113 11.96 -3.03 13.93
C PHE A 113 12.75 -2.39 15.07
N GLU A 114 12.29 -1.27 15.64
CA GLU A 114 13.00 -0.62 16.78
C GLU A 114 13.12 -1.55 17.99
N ARG A 115 12.03 -2.22 18.39
CA ARG A 115 12.03 -3.12 19.54
C ARG A 115 12.81 -4.42 19.33
N GLN A 116 13.00 -4.85 18.08
CA GLN A 116 13.82 -6.03 17.77
C GLN A 116 15.30 -5.65 17.72
N VAL A 117 15.65 -4.51 17.12
CA VAL A 117 17.03 -4.00 17.11
C VAL A 117 17.53 -3.71 18.53
N GLU A 118 16.69 -3.14 19.40
CA GLU A 118 17.05 -2.88 20.81
C GLU A 118 17.29 -4.18 21.61
N LYS A 119 16.47 -5.21 21.38
CA LYS A 119 16.65 -6.53 22.00
C LYS A 119 17.90 -7.24 21.49
N ASP A 120 18.18 -7.15 20.20
CA ASP A 120 19.35 -7.79 19.59
C ASP A 120 20.64 -7.10 20.04
N ALA A 121 20.64 -5.76 20.18
CA ALA A 121 21.76 -5.02 20.73
C ALA A 121 22.04 -5.38 22.21
N ALA A 122 21.00 -5.56 23.03
CA ALA A 122 21.15 -5.99 24.41
C ALA A 122 21.78 -7.40 24.53
N LEU A 123 21.42 -8.31 23.61
CA LEU A 123 21.98 -9.67 23.56
C LEU A 123 23.44 -9.71 23.10
N VAL A 124 23.84 -8.81 22.21
CA VAL A 124 25.24 -8.67 21.75
C VAL A 124 26.11 -8.07 22.86
N THR A 125 25.61 -7.06 23.56
CA THR A 125 26.36 -6.39 24.64
C THR A 125 26.49 -7.28 25.89
N GLY A 126 25.51 -8.14 26.14
CA GLY A 126 25.52 -9.08 27.27
C GLY A 126 26.40 -10.32 27.11
N ARG A 127 26.93 -10.61 25.91
CA ARG A 127 27.81 -11.78 25.65
C ARG A 127 29.30 -11.45 25.56
N VAL A 128 29.69 -10.18 25.76
CA VAL A 128 31.10 -9.75 25.73
C VAL A 128 31.69 -9.67 27.15
N ALA A 129 30.91 -9.97 28.19
CA ALA A 129 31.32 -9.84 29.58
C ALA A 129 31.74 -11.15 30.29
N ASP A 130 31.72 -12.30 29.61
CA ASP A 130 32.20 -13.59 30.15
C ASP A 130 33.32 -14.20 29.30
#